data_AF-A0A265UT18-F1
#
_entry.id   AF-A0A265UT18-F1
#
_cell.length_a   1.000
_cell.length_b   1.000
_cell.length_c   1.000
_cell.angle_alpha   90.00
_cell.angle_beta   90.00
_cell.angle_gamma   90.00
#
_symmetry.space_group_name_H-M   'P 1'
#
loop_
_entity.id
_entity.type
_entity.pdbx_description
1 polymer ?
#
loop_
_entity_poly.entity_id
_entity_poly.type
_entity_poly.pdbx_seq_one_letter_code
_entity_poly.pdbx_strand_id
1 'polypeptide(L)'
;MKTKITLLSIVILLVMNMGYAQKKEDTHSIISGKVNISKYHNREELDKMSKGELLDLYIERIEVIVNILPNIAFATKPGVTMESLGIPETKDNKKALKENIEASTTYFDKAVEFQRKILPYSDTSDLIAAILFYEETLKSLHTYEDFKK
;
A
#
# COMPACT_ATOMS: atom_id res chain seq x y z
N MET A 1 -20.13 58.07 4.38
CA MET A 1 -20.94 56.84 4.24
C MET A 1 -20.30 55.81 3.30
N LYS A 2 -19.70 56.23 2.17
CA LYS A 2 -19.10 55.32 1.17
C LYS A 2 -17.99 54.41 1.73
N THR A 3 -17.09 54.95 2.57
CA THR A 3 -15.95 54.21 3.16
C THR A 3 -16.36 53.13 4.18
N LYS A 4 -17.47 53.35 4.89
CA LYS A 4 -17.99 52.37 5.87
C LYS A 4 -18.64 51.17 5.17
N ILE A 5 -19.26 51.42 4.02
CA ILE A 5 -19.89 50.39 3.18
C ILE A 5 -18.82 49.55 2.49
N THR A 6 -17.76 50.17 1.94
CA THR A 6 -16.64 49.40 1.35
C THR A 6 -15.92 48.52 2.36
N LEU A 7 -15.74 48.98 3.60
CA LEU A 7 -15.13 48.16 4.66
C LEU A 7 -16.01 46.95 5.01
N LEU A 8 -17.32 47.14 5.12
CA LEU A 8 -18.28 46.06 5.41
C LEU A 8 -18.28 45.01 4.28
N SER A 9 -18.23 45.45 3.02
CA SER A 9 -18.17 44.54 1.87
C SER A 9 -16.88 43.70 1.84
N ILE A 10 -15.75 44.26 2.24
CA ILE A 10 -14.46 43.55 2.32
C ILE A 10 -14.50 42.49 3.43
N VAL A 11 -15.08 42.82 4.59
CA VAL A 11 -15.22 41.86 5.70
C VAL A 11 -16.12 40.69 5.28
N ILE A 12 -17.26 40.95 4.63
CA ILE A 12 -18.17 39.90 4.15
C ILE A 12 -17.49 38.98 3.11
N LEU A 13 -16.68 39.53 2.21
CA LEU A 13 -15.88 38.76 1.26
C LEU A 13 -14.80 37.88 1.95
N LEU A 14 -14.23 38.35 3.06
CA LEU A 14 -13.26 37.57 3.83
C LEU A 14 -13.90 36.40 4.59
N VAL A 15 -15.13 36.57 5.13
CA VAL A 15 -15.82 35.48 5.84
C VAL A 15 -16.35 34.41 4.90
N MET A 16 -16.75 34.76 3.67
CA MET A 16 -17.21 33.79 2.66
C MET A 16 -16.11 32.81 2.20
N ASN A 17 -14.84 33.17 2.32
CA ASN A 17 -13.72 32.29 1.96
C ASN A 17 -13.36 31.24 3.03
N MET A 18 -13.90 31.34 4.25
CA MET A 18 -13.63 30.34 5.30
C MET A 18 -14.50 29.06 5.17
N GLY A 19 -15.46 29.02 4.24
CA GLY A 19 -16.40 27.90 4.07
C GLY A 19 -15.91 26.77 3.14
N TYR A 20 -14.80 26.93 2.43
CA TYR A 20 -14.35 25.98 1.40
C TYR A 20 -12.98 25.38 1.71
N ALA A 21 -12.88 24.63 2.81
CA ALA A 21 -11.69 23.83 3.09
C ALA A 21 -12.01 22.48 3.76
N GLN A 22 -13.22 21.94 3.56
CA GLN A 22 -13.42 20.50 3.74
C GLN A 22 -12.95 19.84 2.45
N LYS A 23 -11.63 19.68 2.29
CA LYS A 23 -11.12 18.66 1.37
C LYS A 23 -11.80 17.36 1.79
N LYS A 24 -12.63 16.77 0.92
CA LYS A 24 -13.03 15.37 1.10
C LYS A 24 -11.72 14.61 1.22
N GLU A 25 -11.40 14.18 2.43
CA GLU A 25 -10.24 13.36 2.67
C GLU A 25 -10.50 12.07 1.90
N ASP A 26 -9.66 11.79 0.89
CA ASP A 26 -9.87 10.66 -0.01
C ASP A 26 -10.04 9.38 0.82
N THR A 27 -11.02 8.56 0.46
CA THR A 27 -11.24 7.29 1.16
C THR A 27 -10.06 6.38 0.86
N HIS A 28 -9.24 6.11 1.88
CA HIS A 28 -8.06 5.26 1.72
C HIS A 28 -8.48 3.78 1.72
N SER A 29 -7.91 3.02 0.79
CA SER A 29 -8.01 1.55 0.79
C SER A 29 -7.15 0.98 1.93
N ILE A 30 -7.63 -0.07 2.60
CA ILE A 30 -6.89 -0.79 3.65
C ILE A 30 -5.59 -1.38 3.08
N ILE A 31 -5.66 -1.91 1.85
CA ILE A 31 -4.49 -2.33 1.08
C ILE A 31 -4.20 -1.25 0.04
N SER A 32 -3.06 -0.59 0.18
CA SER A 32 -2.52 0.38 -0.78
C SER A 32 -1.20 -0.12 -1.36
N GLY A 33 -0.81 0.36 -2.55
CA GLY A 33 0.48 0.02 -3.18
C GLY A 33 0.39 -1.00 -4.31
N LYS A 34 1.55 -1.44 -4.82
CA LYS A 34 1.65 -2.41 -5.91
C LYS A 34 1.36 -3.81 -5.36
N VAL A 35 0.14 -4.29 -5.58
CA VAL A 35 -0.25 -5.66 -5.18
C VAL A 35 -0.70 -6.55 -6.33
N ASN A 36 -0.67 -6.03 -7.56
CA ASN A 36 -1.00 -6.82 -8.73
C ASN A 36 0.23 -7.58 -9.25
N ILE A 37 0.10 -8.89 -9.42
CA ILE A 37 1.13 -9.76 -9.97
C ILE A 37 0.72 -10.10 -11.40
N SER A 38 1.52 -9.66 -12.37
CA SER A 38 1.25 -9.89 -13.79
C SER A 38 1.41 -11.36 -14.19
N LYS A 39 2.40 -12.05 -13.59
CA LYS A 39 2.74 -13.43 -13.90
C LYS A 39 3.46 -14.10 -12.72
N TYR A 40 3.09 -15.35 -12.45
CA TYR A 40 3.87 -16.26 -11.60
C TYR A 40 4.84 -17.07 -12.48
N HIS A 41 6.03 -17.34 -11.95
CA HIS A 41 7.10 -18.03 -12.63
C HIS A 41 7.28 -19.45 -12.09
N ASN A 42 7.61 -20.38 -12.97
CA ASN A 42 8.08 -21.69 -12.56
C ASN A 42 9.61 -21.73 -12.43
N ARG A 43 10.13 -22.82 -11.88
CA ARG A 43 11.57 -23.00 -11.67
C ARG A 43 12.39 -22.86 -12.96
N GLU A 44 11.95 -23.48 -14.06
CA GLU A 44 12.66 -23.45 -15.34
C GLU A 44 12.73 -22.04 -15.95
N GLU A 45 11.72 -21.22 -15.70
CA GLU A 45 11.70 -19.81 -16.11
C GLU A 45 12.69 -19.00 -15.27
N LEU A 46 12.68 -19.18 -13.94
CA LEU A 46 13.57 -18.47 -13.02
C LEU A 46 15.04 -18.83 -13.25
N ASP A 47 15.36 -20.10 -13.53
CA ASP A 47 16.72 -20.56 -13.81
C ASP A 47 17.32 -19.92 -15.09
N LYS A 48 16.47 -19.37 -15.97
CA LYS A 48 16.89 -18.66 -17.21
C LYS A 48 17.04 -17.16 -17.01
N MET A 49 16.60 -16.60 -15.89
CA MET A 49 16.70 -15.17 -15.60
C MET A 49 18.10 -14.79 -15.11
N SER A 50 18.53 -13.59 -15.43
CA SER A 50 19.75 -13.02 -14.85
C SER A 50 19.58 -12.74 -13.36
N LYS A 51 20.69 -12.69 -12.61
CA LYS A 51 20.65 -12.35 -11.18
C LYS A 51 19.98 -11.00 -10.91
N GLY A 52 20.18 -10.01 -11.79
CA GLY A 52 19.52 -8.69 -11.66
C GLY A 52 18.01 -8.80 -11.75
N GLU A 53 17.49 -9.53 -12.74
CA GLU A 53 16.05 -9.76 -12.91
C GLU A 53 15.45 -10.52 -11.72
N LEU A 54 16.16 -11.50 -11.18
CA LEU A 54 15.74 -12.23 -9.98
C LEU A 54 15.69 -11.31 -8.75
N LEU A 55 16.63 -10.39 -8.58
CA LEU A 55 16.63 -9.44 -7.47
C LEU A 55 15.43 -8.50 -7.53
N ASP A 56 15.12 -7.97 -8.71
CA ASP A 56 13.95 -7.11 -8.89
C ASP A 56 12.65 -7.88 -8.69
N LEU A 57 12.57 -9.13 -9.17
CA LEU A 57 11.43 -10.01 -8.95
C LEU A 57 11.25 -10.34 -7.47
N TYR A 58 12.32 -10.63 -6.75
CA TYR A 58 12.29 -10.87 -5.30
C TYR A 58 11.70 -9.65 -4.56
N ILE A 59 12.18 -8.46 -4.88
CA ILE A 59 11.73 -7.20 -4.26
C ILE A 59 10.25 -6.96 -4.55
N GLU A 60 9.82 -7.15 -5.81
CA GLU A 60 8.41 -7.04 -6.18
C GLU A 60 7.53 -8.02 -5.38
N ARG A 61 7.96 -9.28 -5.22
CA ARG A 61 7.18 -10.28 -4.49
C ARG A 61 7.02 -9.95 -3.02
N ILE A 62 8.10 -9.50 -2.36
CA ILE A 62 8.02 -9.10 -0.96
C ILE A 62 7.20 -7.81 -0.77
N GLU A 63 7.22 -6.87 -1.73
CA GLU A 63 6.36 -5.68 -1.72
C GLU A 63 4.88 -6.06 -1.66
N VAL A 64 4.46 -6.97 -2.54
CA VAL A 64 3.07 -7.44 -2.58
C VAL A 64 2.69 -8.12 -1.26
N ILE A 65 3.56 -8.97 -0.72
CA ILE A 65 3.33 -9.68 0.54
C ILE A 65 3.19 -8.69 1.71
N VAL A 66 4.08 -7.70 1.84
CA VAL A 66 4.05 -6.73 2.95
C VAL A 66 2.81 -5.84 2.90
N ASN A 67 2.29 -5.54 1.71
CA ASN A 67 1.05 -4.77 1.56
C ASN A 67 -0.22 -5.58 1.89
N ILE A 68 -0.22 -6.90 1.63
CA ILE A 68 -1.40 -7.76 1.83
C ILE A 68 -1.39 -8.42 3.22
N LEU A 69 -0.29 -9.10 3.58
CA LEU A 69 -0.24 -10.06 4.69
C LEU A 69 -0.65 -9.47 6.06
N PRO A 70 -0.22 -8.25 6.45
CA PRO A 70 -0.66 -7.65 7.71
C PRO A 70 -2.17 -7.34 7.77
N ASN A 71 -2.81 -7.24 6.60
CA ASN A 71 -4.18 -6.76 6.45
C ASN A 71 -5.18 -7.86 6.06
N ILE A 72 -4.77 -9.13 5.97
CA ILE A 72 -5.59 -10.26 5.45
C ILE A 72 -6.91 -10.48 6.19
N ALA A 73 -6.99 -10.11 7.47
CA ALA A 73 -8.24 -10.18 8.23
C ALA A 73 -9.27 -9.14 7.77
N PHE A 74 -8.81 -8.02 7.20
CA PHE A 74 -9.64 -6.92 6.71
C PHE A 74 -9.87 -7.03 5.20
N ALA A 75 -8.82 -7.28 4.42
CA ALA A 75 -8.88 -7.30 2.97
C ALA A 75 -7.80 -8.22 2.39
N THR A 76 -8.09 -8.86 1.26
CA THR A 76 -7.11 -9.61 0.46
C THR A 76 -6.89 -8.98 -0.92
N LYS A 77 -7.65 -7.93 -1.25
CA LYS A 77 -7.65 -7.24 -2.54
C LYS A 77 -7.65 -5.72 -2.34
N PRO A 78 -7.08 -4.95 -3.29
CA PRO A 78 -7.22 -3.49 -3.33
C PRO A 78 -8.67 -3.02 -3.37
N GLY A 79 -8.88 -1.78 -2.97
CA GLY A 79 -10.15 -1.08 -3.10
C GLY A 79 -11.14 -1.35 -1.97
N VAL A 80 -10.77 -2.21 -1.00
CA VAL A 80 -11.53 -2.40 0.24
C VAL A 80 -11.23 -1.23 1.18
N THR A 81 -12.27 -0.49 1.56
CA THR A 81 -12.19 0.67 2.44
C THR A 81 -12.74 0.36 3.83
N MET A 82 -12.49 1.23 4.81
CA MET A 82 -13.13 1.11 6.14
C MET A 82 -14.66 1.05 6.03
N GLU A 83 -15.26 1.90 5.18
CA GLU A 83 -16.70 1.90 4.93
C GLU A 83 -17.19 0.54 4.42
N SER A 84 -16.49 -0.09 3.46
CA SER A 84 -16.88 -1.41 2.93
C SER A 84 -16.85 -2.52 3.98
N LEU A 85 -16.10 -2.33 5.06
CA LEU A 85 -15.98 -3.27 6.18
C LEU A 85 -16.93 -2.93 7.34
N GLY A 86 -17.75 -1.89 7.21
CA GLY A 86 -18.59 -1.38 8.29
C GLY A 86 -17.78 -0.74 9.43
N ILE A 87 -16.51 -0.40 9.19
CA ILE A 87 -15.66 0.28 10.17
C ILE A 87 -16.04 1.78 10.16
N PRO A 88 -16.37 2.37 11.33
CA PRO A 88 -16.73 3.78 11.39
C PRO A 88 -15.62 4.69 10.87
N GLU A 89 -15.97 5.62 9.98
CA GLU A 89 -15.08 6.62 9.39
C GLU A 89 -14.79 7.81 10.33
N THR A 90 -14.48 7.53 11.60
CA THR A 90 -14.09 8.56 12.57
C THR A 90 -12.74 9.18 12.20
N LYS A 91 -12.49 10.40 12.65
CA LYS A 91 -11.19 11.08 12.46
C LYS A 91 -10.03 10.23 12.99
N ASP A 92 -10.22 9.56 14.12
CA ASP A 92 -9.19 8.73 14.74
C ASP A 92 -8.89 7.49 13.89
N ASN A 93 -9.91 6.83 13.34
CA ASN A 93 -9.72 5.65 12.48
C ASN A 93 -9.06 6.03 11.14
N LYS A 94 -9.47 7.14 10.51
CA LYS A 94 -8.81 7.67 9.31
C LYS A 94 -7.35 8.01 9.55
N LYS A 95 -7.06 8.66 10.68
CA LYS A 95 -5.70 8.97 11.10
C LYS A 95 -4.87 7.71 11.33
N ALA A 96 -5.41 6.72 12.04
CA ALA A 96 -4.71 5.47 12.31
C ALA A 96 -4.40 4.69 11.02
N LEU A 97 -5.34 4.63 10.07
CA LEU A 97 -5.11 4.01 8.76
C LEU A 97 -3.99 4.74 7.99
N LYS A 98 -4.04 6.07 7.95
CA LYS A 98 -3.02 6.88 7.28
C LYS A 98 -1.63 6.68 7.90
N GLU A 99 -1.54 6.74 9.23
CA GLU A 99 -0.27 6.52 9.96
C GLU A 99 0.28 5.11 9.71
N ASN A 100 -0.58 4.09 9.63
CA ASN A 100 -0.18 2.74 9.28
C ASN A 100 0.37 2.64 7.85
N ILE A 101 -0.29 3.26 6.87
CA ILE A 101 0.18 3.28 5.46
C ILE A 101 1.54 3.96 5.36
N GLU A 102 1.72 5.12 6.00
CA GLU A 102 2.99 5.87 6.02
C GLU A 102 4.11 5.08 6.71
N ALA A 103 3.81 4.45 7.85
CA ALA A 103 4.76 3.62 8.59
C ALA A 103 5.18 2.37 7.80
N SER A 104 4.21 1.69 7.18
CA SER A 104 4.46 0.49 6.37
C SER A 104 5.32 0.81 5.14
N THR A 105 5.02 1.92 4.45
CA THR A 105 5.81 2.41 3.32
C THR A 105 7.25 2.70 3.75
N THR A 106 7.43 3.46 4.82
CA THR A 106 8.76 3.81 5.35
C THR A 106 9.55 2.58 5.78
N TYR A 107 8.90 1.62 6.42
CA TYR A 107 9.52 0.35 6.81
C TYR A 107 9.98 -0.44 5.58
N PHE A 108 9.11 -0.58 4.59
CA PHE A 108 9.39 -1.33 3.37
C PHE A 108 10.55 -0.70 2.58
N ASP A 109 10.54 0.62 2.38
CA ASP A 109 11.59 1.33 1.67
C ASP A 109 12.97 1.10 2.31
N LYS A 110 13.06 1.21 3.63
CA LYS A 110 14.30 0.94 4.37
C LYS A 110 14.74 -0.52 4.25
N ALA A 111 13.80 -1.46 4.29
CA ALA A 111 14.09 -2.88 4.11
C ALA A 111 14.62 -3.16 2.69
N VAL A 112 14.00 -2.58 1.66
CA VAL A 112 14.44 -2.70 0.26
C VAL A 112 15.81 -2.07 0.06
N GLU A 113 16.09 -0.91 0.64
CA GLU A 113 17.42 -0.29 0.57
C GLU A 113 18.51 -1.20 1.13
N PHE A 114 18.25 -1.85 2.26
CA PHE A 114 19.16 -2.85 2.83
C PHE A 114 19.30 -4.07 1.91
N GLN A 115 18.17 -4.64 1.46
CA GLN A 115 18.16 -5.81 0.58
C GLN A 115 18.90 -5.55 -0.73
N ARG A 116 18.69 -4.40 -1.39
CA ARG A 116 19.40 -4.04 -2.63
C ARG A 116 20.92 -3.98 -2.45
N LYS A 117 21.40 -3.67 -1.24
CA LYS A 117 22.84 -3.65 -0.92
C LYS A 117 23.39 -5.05 -0.62
N ILE A 118 22.64 -5.89 0.07
CA ILE A 118 23.14 -7.17 0.61
C ILE A 118 22.73 -8.40 -0.22
N LEU A 119 21.52 -8.40 -0.78
CA LEU A 119 20.97 -9.52 -1.55
C LEU A 119 21.79 -9.88 -2.81
N PRO A 120 22.50 -8.95 -3.49
CA PRO A 120 23.41 -9.32 -4.59
C PRO A 120 24.52 -10.30 -4.19
N TYR A 121 24.83 -10.44 -2.90
CA TYR A 121 25.82 -11.41 -2.39
C TYR A 121 25.21 -12.80 -2.10
N SER A 122 23.89 -12.96 -2.14
CA SER A 122 23.23 -14.26 -1.96
C SER A 122 23.47 -15.20 -3.15
N ASP A 123 23.37 -16.50 -2.92
CA ASP A 123 23.42 -17.48 -4.00
C ASP A 123 22.16 -17.41 -4.87
N THR A 124 22.33 -17.54 -6.18
CA THR A 124 21.21 -17.48 -7.14
C THR A 124 20.17 -18.56 -6.85
N SER A 125 20.60 -19.76 -6.41
CA SER A 125 19.69 -20.84 -6.03
C SER A 125 18.78 -20.47 -4.86
N ASP A 126 19.31 -19.75 -3.86
CA ASP A 126 18.54 -19.31 -2.70
C ASP A 126 17.54 -18.22 -3.08
N LEU A 127 17.96 -17.31 -3.97
CA LEU A 127 17.09 -16.28 -4.50
C LEU A 127 15.90 -16.87 -5.26
N ILE A 128 16.16 -17.86 -6.12
CA ILE A 128 15.12 -18.59 -6.85
C ILE A 128 14.18 -19.33 -5.89
N ALA A 129 14.73 -20.02 -4.88
CA ALA A 129 13.92 -20.72 -3.88
C ALA A 129 13.01 -19.76 -3.10
N ALA A 130 13.54 -18.60 -2.70
CA ALA A 130 12.76 -17.57 -2.02
C ALA A 130 11.65 -16.99 -2.90
N ILE A 131 11.93 -16.72 -4.18
CA ILE A 131 10.91 -16.25 -5.13
C ILE A 131 9.79 -17.28 -5.27
N LEU A 132 10.12 -18.57 -5.45
CA LEU A 132 9.12 -19.64 -5.53
C LEU A 132 8.28 -19.72 -4.26
N PHE A 133 8.90 -19.62 -3.08
CA PHE A 133 8.19 -19.61 -1.81
C PHE A 133 7.23 -18.42 -1.69
N TYR A 134 7.68 -17.22 -2.08
CA TYR A 134 6.82 -16.04 -2.10
C TYR A 134 5.65 -16.19 -3.07
N GLU A 135 5.89 -16.75 -4.24
CA GLU A 135 4.82 -16.99 -5.22
C GLU A 135 3.79 -18.01 -4.72
N GLU A 136 4.21 -19.11 -4.08
CA GLU A 136 3.27 -20.05 -3.44
C GLU A 136 2.51 -19.42 -2.27
N THR A 137 3.16 -18.55 -1.49
CA THR A 137 2.50 -17.78 -0.43
C THR A 137 1.43 -16.86 -1.02
N LEU A 138 1.75 -16.16 -2.10
CA LEU A 138 0.83 -15.26 -2.80
C LEU A 138 -0.34 -16.01 -3.42
N LYS A 139 -0.12 -17.21 -3.98
CA LYS A 139 -1.20 -18.10 -4.43
C LYS A 139 -2.10 -18.52 -3.28
N SER A 140 -1.52 -18.91 -2.14
CA SER A 140 -2.27 -19.29 -0.93
C SER A 140 -3.09 -18.14 -0.35
N LEU A 141 -2.64 -16.90 -0.50
CA LEU A 141 -3.40 -15.72 -0.10
C LEU A 141 -4.70 -15.56 -0.90
N HIS A 142 -4.74 -15.96 -2.18
CA HIS A 142 -5.98 -15.95 -2.97
C HIS A 142 -7.02 -16.95 -2.48
N THR A 143 -6.58 -18.03 -1.82
CA THR A 143 -7.45 -19.04 -1.22
C THR A 143 -7.68 -18.81 0.27
N TYR A 144 -7.26 -17.67 0.83
CA TYR A 144 -7.45 -17.35 2.25
C TYR A 144 -8.92 -17.41 2.69
N GLU A 145 -9.85 -17.05 1.82
CA GLU A 145 -11.29 -17.10 2.11
C GLU A 145 -11.79 -18.53 2.41
N ASP A 146 -11.12 -19.57 1.91
CA ASP A 146 -11.48 -20.97 2.17
C ASP A 146 -11.31 -21.36 3.65
N PHE A 147 -10.57 -20.56 4.43
CA PHE A 147 -10.39 -20.76 5.88
C PHE A 147 -11.52 -20.17 6.72
N LYS A 148 -12.42 -19.34 6.17
CA LYS A 148 -13.50 -18.68 6.93
C LYS A 148 -14.73 -19.58 7.19
N LYS A 149 -14.53 -20.90 7.21
CA LYS A 149 -15.58 -21.90 7.38
C LYS A 149 -16.11 -21.97 8.81
#